data_AF-F4JG28-F1
#
_entry.id   AF-F4JG28-F1
#
_cell.length_a   1.000
_cell.length_b   1.000
_cell.length_c   1.000
_cell.angle_alpha   90.00
_cell.angle_beta   90.00
_cell.angle_gamma   90.00
#
_symmetry.space_group_name_H-M   'P 1'
#
loop_
_entity.id
_entity.type
_entity.pdbx_description
1 polymer ?
#
loop_
_entity_poly.entity_id
_entity_poly.type
_entity_poly.pdbx_seq_one_letter_code
_entity_poly.pdbx_strand_id
1 'polypeptide(L)'
;MNITMINSVSTDVYNQLGLYTPAIDVWSIGCIFAEVLTWKPLFPGKSVVHQLELITDLLGTPKSDAISGVRNDKARKYLTEMRKKNHVTFSQKFSKADPLALRLLQRLLAFDRPTPTEIRSRDKGHKTRVEITCRKRDKE
;
A
#
# COMPACT_ATOMS: atom_id res chain seq x y z
N MET A 1 8.55 12.37 -7.01
CA MET A 1 8.27 10.96 -6.66
C MET A 1 8.03 10.21 -7.97
N ASN A 2 8.90 9.28 -8.37
CA ASN A 2 8.69 8.52 -9.62
C ASN A 2 7.58 7.49 -9.38
N ILE A 3 6.38 7.75 -9.90
CA ILE A 3 5.22 6.84 -9.88
C ILE A 3 5.65 5.43 -10.32
N THR A 4 6.61 5.33 -11.24
CA THR A 4 7.22 4.09 -11.71
C THR A 4 7.87 3.25 -10.60
N MET A 5 8.53 3.86 -9.60
CA MET A 5 9.17 3.09 -8.51
C MET A 5 8.15 2.60 -7.46
N ILE A 6 7.10 3.38 -7.20
CA ILE A 6 6.00 2.93 -6.32
C ILE A 6 5.25 1.80 -6.98
N ASN A 7 4.98 1.93 -8.29
CA ASN A 7 4.37 0.88 -9.07
C ASN A 7 5.28 -0.35 -9.16
N SER A 8 6.60 -0.22 -9.34
CA SER A 8 7.48 -1.39 -9.39
C SER A 8 7.49 -2.15 -8.06
N VAL A 9 7.63 -1.46 -6.92
CA VAL A 9 7.67 -2.13 -5.61
C VAL A 9 6.29 -2.68 -5.22
N SER A 10 5.21 -1.94 -5.51
CA SER A 10 3.85 -2.43 -5.30
C SER A 10 3.54 -3.63 -6.19
N THR A 11 3.94 -3.60 -7.46
CA THR A 11 3.80 -4.74 -8.39
C THR A 11 4.62 -5.94 -7.94
N ASP A 12 5.87 -5.72 -7.50
CA ASP A 12 6.76 -6.79 -7.07
C ASP A 12 6.29 -7.47 -5.77
N VAL A 13 5.64 -6.73 -4.86
CA VAL A 13 5.14 -7.28 -3.59
C VAL A 13 3.73 -7.87 -3.72
N TYR A 14 2.85 -7.28 -4.54
CA TYR A 14 1.45 -7.71 -4.64
C TYR A 14 1.16 -8.73 -5.73
N ASN A 15 2.03 -8.91 -6.71
CA ASN A 15 1.58 -9.48 -7.97
C ASN A 15 2.33 -10.75 -8.37
N GLN A 16 1.79 -11.88 -7.96
CA GLN A 16 2.19 -13.20 -8.45
C GLN A 16 1.95 -13.35 -9.97
N LEU A 17 1.09 -12.53 -10.59
CA LEU A 17 0.60 -12.74 -11.96
C LEU A 17 1.03 -11.66 -12.97
N GLY A 18 1.67 -10.57 -12.55
CA GLY A 18 2.14 -9.52 -13.48
C GLY A 18 1.03 -8.67 -14.12
N LEU A 19 -0.19 -8.75 -13.60
CA LEU A 19 -1.33 -7.93 -14.01
C LEU A 19 -1.40 -6.64 -13.19
N TYR A 20 -1.37 -5.46 -13.79
CA TYR A 20 -1.69 -4.24 -13.04
C TYR A 20 -3.07 -4.40 -12.40
N THR A 21 -3.13 -4.49 -11.07
CA THR A 21 -4.39 -4.61 -10.34
C THR A 21 -4.80 -3.23 -9.82
N PRO A 22 -6.11 -2.96 -9.63
CA PRO A 22 -6.57 -1.77 -8.93
C PRO A 22 -5.94 -1.61 -7.53
N ALA A 23 -5.40 -2.69 -6.96
CA ALA A 23 -4.62 -2.63 -5.74
C ALA A 23 -3.35 -1.78 -5.91
N ILE A 24 -2.68 -1.75 -7.05
CA ILE A 24 -1.51 -0.89 -7.23
C ILE A 24 -1.91 0.59 -7.12
N ASP A 25 -3.03 0.98 -7.74
CA ASP A 25 -3.53 2.36 -7.70
C ASP A 25 -3.92 2.79 -6.29
N VAL A 26 -4.64 1.94 -5.55
CA VAL A 26 -5.05 2.27 -4.18
C VAL A 26 -3.84 2.37 -3.24
N TRP A 27 -2.77 1.60 -3.50
CA TRP A 27 -1.51 1.73 -2.75
C TRP A 27 -0.85 3.09 -3.03
N SER A 28 -0.78 3.47 -4.30
CA SER A 28 -0.27 4.77 -4.74
C SER A 28 -1.07 5.92 -4.12
N ILE A 29 -2.40 5.80 -4.04
CA ILE A 29 -3.27 6.75 -3.32
C ILE A 29 -2.90 6.82 -1.84
N GLY A 30 -2.59 5.69 -1.19
CA GLY A 30 -2.11 5.66 0.19
C GLY A 30 -0.81 6.44 0.41
N CYS A 31 0.16 6.29 -0.49
CA CYS A 31 1.41 7.04 -0.44
C CYS A 31 1.17 8.55 -0.58
N ILE A 32 0.33 8.96 -1.54
CA ILE A 32 -0.04 10.37 -1.75
C ILE A 32 -0.77 10.90 -0.52
N PHE A 33 -1.70 10.15 0.04
CA PHE A 33 -2.46 10.55 1.21
C PHE A 33 -1.55 10.76 2.43
N ALA A 34 -0.58 9.88 2.67
CA ALA A 34 0.44 10.08 3.70
C ALA A 34 1.32 11.32 3.46
N GLU A 35 1.64 11.61 2.21
CA GLU A 35 2.40 12.81 1.84
C GLU A 35 1.61 14.09 2.14
N VAL A 36 0.31 14.10 1.86
CA VAL A 36 -0.59 15.21 2.24
C VAL A 36 -0.65 15.37 3.77
N LEU A 37 -0.69 14.27 4.53
CA LEU A 37 -0.73 14.33 6.00
C LEU A 37 0.56 14.86 6.64
N THR A 38 1.71 14.69 5.99
CA THR A 38 3.02 15.02 6.56
C THR A 38 3.75 16.17 5.87
N TRP A 39 3.22 16.63 4.72
CA TRP A 39 3.86 17.57 3.80
C TRP A 39 5.25 17.14 3.33
N LYS A 40 5.53 15.83 3.40
CA LYS A 40 6.79 15.20 3.03
C LYS A 40 6.52 13.88 2.34
N PRO A 41 7.31 13.50 1.32
CA PRO A 41 7.14 12.20 0.68
C PRO A 41 7.22 11.08 1.70
N LEU A 42 6.27 10.13 1.67
CA LEU A 42 6.25 9.00 2.60
C LEU A 42 7.51 8.14 2.49
N PHE A 43 7.96 7.92 1.25
CA PHE A 43 9.11 7.08 0.94
C PHE A 43 10.05 7.82 -0.03
N PRO A 44 10.94 8.69 0.47
CA PRO A 44 11.89 9.45 -0.36
C PRO A 44 13.10 8.59 -0.78
N GLY A 45 12.85 7.43 -1.41
CA GLY A 45 13.89 6.52 -1.85
C GLY A 45 14.73 7.09 -2.99
N LYS A 46 16.04 6.85 -2.91
CA LYS A 46 17.05 7.31 -3.90
C LYS A 46 17.54 6.19 -4.82
N SER A 47 17.20 4.95 -4.48
CA SER A 47 17.51 3.73 -5.23
C SER A 47 16.44 2.69 -4.92
N VAL A 48 16.35 1.62 -5.71
CA VAL A 48 15.41 0.51 -5.46
C VAL A 48 15.60 -0.08 -4.06
N VAL A 49 16.84 -0.29 -3.64
CA VAL A 49 17.17 -0.85 -2.32
C VAL A 49 16.75 0.10 -1.20
N HIS A 50 17.07 1.39 -1.32
CA HIS A 50 16.65 2.39 -0.33
C HIS A 50 15.12 2.53 -0.29
N GLN A 51 14.44 2.41 -1.42
CA GLN A 51 12.97 2.41 -1.47
C GLN A 51 12.39 1.21 -0.70
N LEU A 52 12.94 0.01 -0.89
CA LEU A 52 12.53 -1.20 -0.17
C LEU A 52 12.82 -1.08 1.33
N GLU A 53 13.96 -0.50 1.70
CA GLU A 53 14.31 -0.24 3.08
C GLU A 53 13.26 0.63 3.78
N LEU A 54 12.87 1.76 3.17
CA LEU A 54 11.87 2.67 3.71
C LEU A 54 10.48 2.03 3.83
N ILE A 55 10.09 1.22 2.85
CA ILE A 55 8.81 0.51 2.84
C ILE A 55 8.78 -0.54 3.95
N THR A 56 9.85 -1.33 4.08
CA THR A 56 9.96 -2.37 5.12
C THR A 56 10.17 -1.81 6.53
N ASP A 57 10.72 -0.60 6.67
CA ASP A 57 10.77 0.13 7.94
C ASP A 57 9.37 0.51 8.43
N LEU A 58 8.47 0.90 7.52
CA LEU A 58 7.11 1.27 7.90
C LEU A 58 6.23 0.03 8.11
N LEU A 59 6.27 -0.92 7.18
CA LEU A 59 5.27 -1.99 7.07
C LEU A 59 5.78 -3.35 7.55
N GLY A 60 7.06 -3.44 7.90
CA GLY A 60 7.72 -4.68 8.26
C GLY A 60 8.22 -5.47 7.04
N THR A 61 8.96 -6.54 7.33
CA THR A 61 9.47 -7.44 6.29
C THR A 61 8.33 -8.31 5.73
N PRO A 62 8.16 -8.39 4.40
CA PRO A 62 7.17 -9.28 3.78
C PRO A 62 7.39 -10.75 4.17
N LYS A 63 6.34 -11.56 4.10
CA LYS A 63 6.46 -13.02 4.28
C LYS A 63 7.27 -13.64 3.15
N SER A 64 7.89 -14.80 3.41
CA SER A 64 8.72 -15.52 2.42
C SER A 64 8.00 -15.75 1.09
N ASP A 65 6.71 -16.09 1.13
CA ASP A 65 5.91 -16.33 -0.09
C ASP A 65 5.80 -15.06 -0.95
N ALA A 66 5.60 -13.90 -0.33
CA ALA A 66 5.58 -12.61 -1.02
C ALA A 66 6.95 -12.28 -1.62
N ILE A 67 8.05 -12.58 -0.90
CA ILE A 67 9.42 -12.36 -1.40
C ILE A 67 9.70 -13.25 -2.62
N SER A 68 9.22 -14.49 -2.63
CA SER A 68 9.40 -15.41 -3.77
C SER A 68 8.70 -14.93 -5.05
N GLY A 69 7.62 -14.17 -4.92
CA GLY A 69 6.87 -13.57 -6.04
C GLY A 69 7.56 -12.35 -6.68
N VAL A 70 8.58 -11.78 -6.03
CA VAL A 70 9.29 -10.59 -6.52
C VAL A 70 10.06 -10.94 -7.80
N ARG A 71 9.68 -10.30 -8.91
CA ARG A 71 10.27 -10.53 -10.24
C ARG A 71 11.65 -9.92 -10.39
N ASN A 72 11.88 -8.78 -9.74
CA ASN A 72 13.17 -8.10 -9.78
C ASN A 72 14.20 -8.82 -8.89
N ASP A 73 15.23 -9.43 -9.50
CA ASP A 73 16.24 -10.21 -8.77
C ASP A 73 16.99 -9.40 -7.71
N LYS A 74 17.26 -8.11 -7.96
CA LYS A 74 17.95 -7.23 -7.00
C LYS A 74 17.06 -6.94 -5.79
N ALA A 75 15.76 -6.71 -6.03
CA ALA A 75 14.78 -6.52 -4.97
C ALA A 75 14.58 -7.81 -4.16
N ARG A 76 14.44 -8.95 -4.84
CA ARG A 76 14.30 -10.28 -4.21
C ARG A 76 15.51 -10.60 -3.34
N LYS A 77 16.72 -10.44 -3.87
CA LYS A 77 17.97 -10.66 -3.12
C LYS A 77 18.03 -9.80 -1.85
N TYR A 78 17.74 -8.49 -1.97
CA TYR A 78 17.73 -7.60 -0.82
C TYR A 78 16.70 -8.01 0.24
N LEU A 79 15.47 -8.33 -0.17
CA LEU A 79 14.40 -8.76 0.75
C LEU A 79 14.69 -10.10 1.42
N THR A 80 15.40 -11.01 0.75
CA THR A 80 15.83 -12.29 1.32
C THR A 80 16.97 -12.12 2.33
N GLU A 81 17.93 -11.24 2.05
CA GLU A 81 19.14 -11.05 2.88
C GLU A 81 18.94 -10.06 4.04
N MET A 82 17.88 -9.24 4.02
CA MET A 82 17.66 -8.23 5.06
C MET A 82 17.26 -8.82 6.41
N ARG A 83 17.58 -8.10 7.49
CA ARG A 83 17.08 -8.42 8.84
C ARG A 83 15.56 -8.22 8.90
N LYS A 84 14.85 -9.15 9.54
CA LYS A 84 13.40 -9.04 9.79
C LYS A 84 13.08 -7.76 10.58
N LYS A 85 12.11 -6.99 10.09
CA LYS A 85 11.58 -5.77 10.71
C LYS A 85 10.12 -5.98 11.09
N ASN A 86 9.74 -5.47 12.27
CA ASN A 86 8.35 -5.39 12.68
C ASN A 86 7.70 -4.15 12.04
N HIS A 87 6.41 -4.21 11.79
CA HIS A 87 5.66 -3.05 11.29
C HIS A 87 5.62 -1.95 12.35
N VAL A 88 5.73 -0.69 11.93
CA VAL A 88 5.53 0.47 12.78
C VAL A 88 4.04 0.80 12.79
N THR A 89 3.50 1.12 13.97
CA THR A 89 2.08 1.50 14.04
C THR A 89 1.92 2.87 13.41
N PHE A 90 0.96 3.04 12.48
CA PHE A 90 0.70 4.32 11.83
C PHE A 90 0.50 5.48 12.81
N SER A 91 -0.13 5.23 13.96
CA SER A 91 -0.28 6.21 15.04
C SER A 91 1.07 6.72 15.59
N GLN A 92 2.11 5.90 15.62
CA GLN A 92 3.46 6.32 16.03
C GLN A 92 4.12 7.19 14.95
N LYS A 93 3.99 6.80 13.67
CA LYS A 93 4.61 7.53 12.56
C LYS A 93 3.92 8.87 12.27
N PHE A 94 2.60 8.90 12.42
CA PHE A 94 1.73 10.03 12.08
C PHE A 94 1.01 10.53 13.34
N SER A 95 1.76 10.86 14.38
CA SER A 95 1.23 11.21 15.72
C SER A 95 0.31 12.44 15.74
N LYS A 96 0.38 13.30 14.71
CA LYS A 96 -0.45 14.51 14.57
C LYS A 96 -1.67 14.32 13.67
N ALA A 97 -1.81 13.16 13.02
CA ALA A 97 -2.90 12.95 12.08
C ALA A 97 -4.19 12.55 12.80
N ASP A 98 -5.32 12.98 12.24
CA ASP A 98 -6.65 12.62 12.72
C ASP A 98 -6.84 11.09 12.74
N PRO A 99 -7.45 10.50 13.79
CA PRO A 99 -7.66 9.05 13.87
C PRO A 99 -8.42 8.44 12.68
N LEU A 100 -9.35 9.16 12.06
CA LEU A 100 -10.05 8.71 10.85
C LEU A 100 -9.11 8.72 9.64
N ALA A 101 -8.25 9.73 9.53
CA ALA A 101 -7.22 9.77 8.51
C ALA A 101 -6.24 8.59 8.67
N LEU A 102 -5.83 8.26 9.91
CA LEU A 102 -4.99 7.09 10.17
C LEU A 102 -5.66 5.78 9.75
N ARG A 103 -6.94 5.60 10.08
CA ARG A 103 -7.70 4.39 9.69
C ARG A 103 -7.84 4.27 8.18
N LEU A 104 -8.06 5.38 7.48
CA LEU A 104 -8.09 5.39 6.01
C LEU A 104 -6.70 5.03 5.45
N LEU A 105 -5.64 5.66 5.97
CA LEU A 105 -4.28 5.42 5.52
C LEU A 105 -3.87 3.95 5.70
N GLN A 106 -4.21 3.35 6.84
CA GLN A 106 -4.01 1.92 7.11
C GLN A 106 -4.67 1.03 6.04
N ARG A 107 -5.88 1.37 5.58
CA ARG A 107 -6.59 0.60 4.53
C ARG A 107 -6.00 0.82 3.14
N LEU A 108 -5.51 2.03 2.85
CA LEU A 108 -4.86 2.35 1.59
C LEU A 108 -3.48 1.67 1.47
N LEU A 109 -2.77 1.52 2.59
CA LEU A 109 -1.45 0.87 2.69
C LEU A 109 -1.49 -0.54 3.31
N ALA A 110 -2.64 -1.23 3.28
CA ALA A 110 -2.75 -2.61 3.75
C ALA A 110 -2.37 -3.60 2.64
N PHE A 111 -1.37 -4.46 2.88
CA PHE A 111 -0.90 -5.52 1.98
C PHE A 111 -1.98 -6.50 1.49
N ASP A 112 -3.10 -6.60 2.19
CA ASP A 112 -4.21 -7.48 1.85
C ASP A 112 -5.44 -6.62 1.57
N ARG A 113 -5.68 -6.33 0.29
CA ARG A 113 -6.93 -5.72 -0.15
C ARG A 113 -7.82 -6.82 -0.71
N PRO A 114 -9.03 -7.02 -0.16
CA PRO A 114 -9.96 -7.95 -0.78
C PRO A 114 -10.26 -7.45 -2.19
N THR A 115 -10.00 -8.31 -3.17
CA THR A 115 -10.45 -8.10 -4.55
C THR A 115 -11.98 -7.95 -4.57
N PRO A 116 -12.58 -7.25 -5.56
CA PRO A 116 -14.04 -7.11 -5.63
C PRO A 116 -14.81 -8.45 -5.52
N THR A 117 -14.17 -9.55 -5.91
CA THR A 117 -14.65 -10.93 -5.76
C THR A 117 -14.75 -11.42 -4.30
N GLU A 118 -13.91 -10.94 -3.38
CA GLU A 118 -13.92 -11.31 -1.96
C GLU A 118 -14.86 -10.45 -1.11
N ILE A 119 -15.28 -9.28 -1.61
CA ILE A 119 -16.29 -8.44 -0.95
C ILE A 119 -17.64 -9.18 -0.85
N ARG A 120 -17.89 -10.16 -1.73
CA ARG A 120 -19.17 -10.89 -1.78
C ARG A 120 -19.31 -12.01 -0.74
N SER A 121 -18.22 -12.45 -0.09
CA SER A 121 -18.24 -13.59 0.84
C SER A 121 -18.19 -13.22 2.33
N ARG A 122 -17.84 -11.97 2.69
CA ARG A 122 -17.75 -11.53 4.09
C ARG A 122 -18.97 -10.76 4.63
N ASP A 123 -19.97 -10.47 3.80
CA ASP A 123 -21.14 -9.65 4.18
C ASP A 123 -22.31 -10.46 4.76
N LYS A 124 -22.06 -11.29 5.78
CA LYS A 124 -23.09 -11.97 6.60
C LYS A 124 -23.18 -11.47 8.06
N GLY A 125 -22.68 -10.29 8.36
CA GLY A 125 -22.85 -9.67 9.68
C GLY A 125 -22.52 -8.18 9.66
N HIS A 126 -23.49 -7.35 10.02
CA HIS A 126 -23.41 -5.87 10.11
C HIS A 126 -23.33 -5.11 8.77
N LYS A 127 -24.50 -4.90 8.13
CA LYS A 127 -24.68 -3.94 7.03
C LYS A 127 -24.72 -2.51 7.57
N THR A 128 -23.62 -1.77 7.42
CA THR A 128 -23.67 -0.30 7.30
C THR A 128 -23.55 0.04 5.81
N ARG A 129 -24.69 0.30 5.17
CA ARG A 129 -24.80 0.73 3.78
C ARG A 129 -24.33 2.18 3.65
N VAL A 130 -23.14 2.39 3.08
CA VAL A 130 -22.70 3.71 2.59
C VAL A 130 -22.97 3.74 1.09
N GLU A 131 -24.06 4.38 0.68
CA GLU A 131 -24.32 4.68 -0.73
C GLU A 131 -23.54 5.93 -1.14
N ILE A 132 -22.52 5.74 -1.97
CA ILE A 132 -21.88 6.85 -2.69
C ILE A 132 -22.57 6.95 -4.05
N THR A 133 -23.53 7.87 -4.16
CA THR A 133 -24.15 8.24 -5.44
C THR A 133 -23.26 9.26 -6.14
N CYS A 134 -22.52 8.82 -7.16
CA CYS A 134 -21.85 9.73 -8.09
C CYS A 134 -22.89 10.27 -9.08
N ARG A 135 -23.44 11.46 -8.82
CA ARG A 135 -24.21 12.20 -9.84
C ARG A 135 -23.24 12.65 -10.94
N LYS A 136 -23.44 12.17 -12.17
CA LYS A 136 -22.89 12.82 -13.36
C LYS A 136 -23.42 14.25 -13.38
N ARG A 137 -22.51 15.22 -13.43
CA ARG A 137 -22.85 16.60 -13.75
C ARG A 137 -22.86 16.66 -15.27
N ASP A 138 -24.05 16.65 -15.86
CA ASP A 138 -24.22 16.95 -17.27
C ASP A 138 -23.77 18.40 -17.50
N LYS A 139 -22.97 18.59 -18.55
CA LYS A 139 -22.55 19.91 -19.02
C LYS A 139 -23.74 20.58 -19.72
N GLU A 140 -24.08 21.79 -19.31
CA GLU A 140 -24.72 22.78 -20.19
C GLU A 140 -23.78 23.16 -21.34
#